data_AF-A0A8H5BH11-F1
#
_entry.id   AF-A0A8H5BH11-F1
#
_cell.length_a   1.000
_cell.length_b   1.000
_cell.length_c   1.000
_cell.angle_alpha   90.00
_cell.angle_beta   90.00
_cell.angle_gamma   90.00
#
_symmetry.space_group_name_H-M   'P 1'
#
loop_
_entity.id
_entity.type
_entity.pdbx_description
1 polymer ?
#
loop_
_entity_poly.entity_id
_entity_poly.type
_entity_poly.pdbx_seq_one_letter_code
_entity_poly.pdbx_strand_id
1 'polypeptide(L)'
;MATVATQTPQDPAQLALDRWKADERSKSEAESDAFVQDAIRQLSDSSLVSQFEANVKQSGTWANEVDSSFARVMNNFVDIVNRYGRDFLALGGFLNEWRGLNQQWIQHLLLSRDVAAEHSAILRRFDRVFLDMVLHIQTDQDRLDVIVELEEFIVRLFFHHPEPTTTDTLVHDRQNEEHDNSHKMSRAFLELKRDIRNFVQRLDRYIDEQGTALLDAAKALRTQIEALTTEISALDEQINSARLALAISGGLLNVIGMITAGSLLATYQNRRNERDNERTQRQNELNEVNRRQAALAFLKIDVANLQPDIDLICERLFLFAEIWSSVRTQSIQFRSHIQGGMDAVTNMRFRREVQLAQDVCAPLVRGLELYSAELGGRLVQKGVLTVEQLKEDTRAQAQSAGEIKRRSETRTDPAEPVARAQGGDQAQGQKGDQAPVQKDGSKTREQVQPAQLERVPEMQARN
;
A
#
# COMPACT_ATOMS: atom_id res chain seq x y z
N MET A 1 11.45 -18.94 31.07
CA MET A 1 11.36 -17.51 31.38
C MET A 1 10.26 -16.94 30.51
N ALA A 2 9.06 -16.73 31.07
CA ALA A 2 7.95 -16.15 30.35
C ALA A 2 8.11 -14.63 30.37
N THR A 3 8.40 -14.04 29.21
CA THR A 3 8.42 -12.59 29.04
C THR A 3 6.99 -12.11 29.09
N VAL A 4 6.55 -11.60 30.24
CA VAL A 4 5.30 -10.86 30.36
C VAL A 4 5.46 -9.62 29.49
N ALA A 5 4.80 -9.61 28.34
CA ALA A 5 4.68 -8.43 27.52
C ALA A 5 3.83 -7.42 28.31
N THR A 6 4.49 -6.47 28.97
CA THR A 6 3.85 -5.25 29.44
C THR A 6 3.24 -4.58 28.21
N GLN A 7 1.93 -4.71 28.03
CA GLN A 7 1.17 -3.89 27.09
C GLN A 7 1.49 -2.44 27.45
N THR A 8 2.12 -1.73 26.51
CA THR A 8 2.29 -0.28 26.60
C THR A 8 0.89 0.32 26.82
N PRO A 9 0.71 1.25 27.77
CA PRO A 9 -0.58 1.90 27.97
C PRO A 9 -1.10 2.40 26.62
N GLN A 10 -2.27 1.90 26.22
CA GLN A 10 -2.90 2.30 24.97
C GLN A 10 -3.11 3.82 25.04
N ASP A 11 -2.64 4.54 24.02
CA ASP A 11 -2.76 6.00 23.94
C ASP A 11 -4.22 6.42 24.21
N PRO A 12 -4.48 7.30 25.18
CA PRO A 12 -5.83 7.79 25.46
C PRO A 12 -6.58 8.27 24.22
N ALA A 13 -5.88 8.86 23.24
CA ALA A 13 -6.46 9.28 21.98
C ALA A 13 -6.86 8.08 21.10
N GLN A 14 -6.04 7.02 21.06
CA GLN A 14 -6.34 5.79 20.33
C GLN A 14 -7.51 5.03 20.98
N LEU A 15 -7.55 4.96 22.32
CA LEU A 15 -8.66 4.36 23.06
C LEU A 15 -9.97 5.14 22.83
N ALA A 16 -9.90 6.48 22.81
CA ALA A 16 -11.03 7.35 22.51
C ALA A 16 -11.51 7.15 21.05
N LEU A 17 -10.59 7.06 20.09
CA LEU A 17 -10.89 6.80 18.68
C LEU A 17 -11.49 5.41 18.46
N ASP A 18 -10.95 4.37 19.10
CA ASP A 18 -11.43 3.00 19.00
C ASP A 18 -12.83 2.86 19.63
N ARG A 19 -13.06 3.50 20.80
CA ARG A 19 -14.40 3.64 21.39
C ARG A 19 -15.35 4.41 20.48
N TRP A 20 -14.85 5.48 19.85
CA TRP A 20 -15.64 6.28 18.94
C TRP A 20 -16.04 5.47 17.69
N LYS A 21 -15.17 4.64 17.13
CA LYS A 21 -15.50 3.78 15.98
C LYS A 21 -16.47 2.65 16.32
N ALA A 22 -16.46 2.14 17.55
CA ALA A 22 -17.23 0.95 17.93
C ALA A 22 -18.74 1.18 18.12
N ASP A 23 -19.19 2.43 18.35
CA ASP A 23 -20.56 2.66 18.82
C ASP A 23 -21.22 3.91 18.21
N GLU A 24 -21.32 3.97 16.88
CA GLU A 24 -21.82 5.13 16.15
C GLU A 24 -23.32 5.43 16.41
N ARG A 25 -24.09 4.45 16.91
CA ARG A 25 -25.56 4.55 17.07
C ARG A 25 -26.05 4.77 18.52
N SER A 26 -25.19 4.67 19.52
CA SER A 26 -25.57 4.76 20.95
C SER A 26 -25.08 6.02 21.65
N LYS A 27 -24.24 6.83 21.00
CA LYS A 27 -23.57 7.97 21.64
C LYS A 27 -24.57 9.04 22.06
N SER A 28 -24.43 9.47 23.31
CA SER A 28 -25.10 10.68 23.77
C SER A 28 -24.46 11.91 23.12
N GLU A 29 -25.26 12.96 22.92
CA GLU A 29 -24.79 14.25 22.40
C GLU A 29 -23.65 14.83 23.27
N ALA A 30 -23.73 14.61 24.59
CA ALA A 30 -22.73 15.04 25.56
C ALA A 30 -21.34 14.39 25.38
N GLU A 31 -21.28 13.09 25.05
CA GLU A 31 -20.01 12.40 24.79
C GLU A 31 -19.36 12.89 23.49
N SER A 32 -20.17 13.15 22.47
CA SER A 32 -19.68 13.74 21.22
C SER A 32 -19.14 15.16 21.44
N ASP A 33 -19.86 15.97 22.23
CA ASP A 33 -19.44 17.32 22.58
C ASP A 33 -18.12 17.34 23.36
N ALA A 34 -17.97 16.44 24.33
CA ALA A 34 -16.75 16.30 25.11
C ALA A 34 -15.56 15.90 24.21
N PHE A 35 -15.78 14.96 23.29
CA PHE A 35 -14.77 14.54 22.33
C PHE A 35 -14.31 15.71 21.44
N VAL A 36 -15.25 16.47 20.85
CA VAL A 36 -14.91 17.62 20.00
C VAL A 36 -14.16 18.70 20.79
N GLN A 37 -14.58 18.99 22.03
CA GLN A 37 -13.87 19.95 22.89
C GLN A 37 -12.45 19.48 23.24
N ASP A 38 -12.27 18.21 23.55
CA ASP A 38 -10.94 17.67 23.85
C ASP A 38 -10.05 17.68 22.60
N ALA A 39 -10.60 17.41 21.42
CA ALA A 39 -9.88 17.53 20.16
C ALA A 39 -9.46 18.98 19.86
N ILE A 40 -10.37 19.96 20.04
CA ILE A 40 -10.04 21.39 19.91
C ILE A 40 -8.96 21.79 20.91
N ARG A 41 -9.06 21.34 22.18
CA ARG A 41 -8.06 21.62 23.21
C ARG A 41 -6.69 21.06 22.82
N GLN A 42 -6.65 19.85 22.27
CA GLN A 42 -5.42 19.24 21.76
C GLN A 42 -4.84 20.01 20.57
N LEU A 43 -5.68 20.46 19.64
CA LEU A 43 -5.22 21.29 18.50
C LEU A 43 -4.89 22.74 18.90
N SER A 44 -5.33 23.20 20.07
CA SER A 44 -4.87 24.46 20.65
C SER A 44 -3.50 24.32 21.31
N ASP A 45 -3.05 23.10 21.60
CA ASP A 45 -1.71 22.84 22.11
C ASP A 45 -0.71 22.89 20.95
N SER A 46 0.09 23.97 20.93
CA SER A 46 1.14 24.17 19.93
C SER A 46 2.13 23.00 19.79
N SER A 47 2.36 22.22 20.86
CA SER A 47 3.22 21.04 20.82
C SER A 47 2.57 19.90 20.04
N LEU A 48 1.28 19.65 20.26
CA LEU A 48 0.53 18.60 19.56
C LEU A 48 0.30 18.97 18.09
N VAL A 49 0.03 20.25 17.79
CA VAL A 49 -0.02 20.74 16.40
C VAL A 49 1.32 20.54 15.70
N SER A 50 2.42 20.92 16.36
CA SER A 50 3.77 20.70 15.80
C SER A 50 4.06 19.21 15.58
N GLN A 51 3.58 18.34 16.48
CA GLN A 51 3.70 16.88 16.33
C GLN A 51 2.87 16.37 15.14
N PHE A 52 1.64 16.86 14.96
CA PHE A 52 0.82 16.53 13.80
C PHE A 52 1.47 16.98 12.49
N GLU A 53 1.98 18.21 12.44
CA GLU A 53 2.74 18.71 11.29
C GLU A 53 3.99 17.86 11.02
N ALA A 54 4.71 17.47 12.08
CA ALA A 54 5.85 16.57 11.98
C ALA A 54 5.45 15.19 11.45
N ASN A 55 4.28 14.66 11.83
CA ASN A 55 3.76 13.38 11.34
C ASN A 55 3.37 13.47 9.85
N VAL A 56 2.74 14.57 9.41
CA VAL A 56 2.44 14.77 7.98
C VAL A 56 3.73 14.93 7.20
N LYS A 57 4.71 15.70 7.70
CA LYS A 57 6.05 15.78 7.12
C LYS A 57 6.75 14.43 7.07
N GLN A 58 6.59 13.59 8.10
CA GLN A 58 7.15 12.25 8.15
C GLN A 58 6.67 11.38 6.97
N SER A 59 5.48 11.62 6.44
CA SER A 59 5.02 10.93 5.21
C SER A 59 5.88 11.25 3.98
N GLY A 60 6.46 12.46 3.89
CA GLY A 60 7.45 12.81 2.86
C GLY A 60 8.77 12.05 3.07
N THR A 61 9.16 11.86 4.32
CA THR A 61 10.30 11.00 4.69
C THR A 61 10.03 9.52 4.36
N TRP A 62 8.81 9.02 4.53
CA TRP A 62 8.46 7.65 4.12
C TRP A 62 8.60 7.44 2.62
N ALA A 63 8.26 8.45 1.80
CA ALA A 63 8.55 8.37 0.37
C ALA A 63 10.06 8.17 0.16
N ASN A 64 10.90 8.89 0.93
CA ASN A 64 12.36 8.71 0.96
C ASN A 64 12.81 7.28 1.22
N GLU A 65 12.24 6.66 2.24
CA GLU A 65 12.47 5.26 2.60
C GLU A 65 12.06 4.31 1.47
N VAL A 66 10.84 4.43 0.95
CA VAL A 66 10.28 3.54 -0.08
C VAL A 66 11.15 3.52 -1.34
N ASP A 67 11.52 4.69 -1.84
CA ASP A 67 12.40 4.81 -3.01
C ASP A 67 13.80 4.22 -2.75
N SER A 68 14.33 4.41 -1.54
CA SER A 68 15.63 3.84 -1.17
C SER A 68 15.54 2.31 -1.14
N SER A 69 14.43 1.76 -0.63
CA SER A 69 14.14 0.34 -0.69
C SER A 69 13.94 -0.17 -2.12
N PHE A 70 13.20 0.54 -2.97
CA PHE A 70 13.09 0.17 -4.40
C PHE A 70 14.46 0.14 -5.08
N ALA A 71 15.32 1.12 -4.81
CA ALA A 71 16.67 1.16 -5.35
C ALA A 71 17.54 0.01 -4.83
N ARG A 72 17.50 -0.30 -3.53
CA ARG A 72 18.21 -1.45 -2.96
C ARG A 72 17.74 -2.77 -3.55
N VAL A 73 16.42 -2.99 -3.62
CA VAL A 73 15.86 -4.20 -4.24
C VAL A 73 16.28 -4.27 -5.70
N MET A 74 16.18 -3.16 -6.46
CA MET A 74 16.59 -3.12 -7.86
C MET A 74 18.07 -3.52 -8.06
N ASN A 75 18.98 -2.92 -7.29
CA ASN A 75 20.41 -3.19 -7.40
C ASN A 75 20.72 -4.65 -7.05
N ASN A 76 20.18 -5.13 -5.93
CA ASN A 76 20.35 -6.53 -5.52
C ASN A 76 19.74 -7.49 -6.55
N PHE A 77 18.62 -7.14 -7.19
CA PHE A 77 18.02 -7.98 -8.21
C PHE A 77 18.82 -8.00 -9.52
N VAL A 78 19.41 -6.87 -9.91
CA VAL A 78 20.39 -6.81 -11.01
C VAL A 78 21.55 -7.76 -10.71
N ASP A 79 22.08 -7.75 -9.48
CA ASP A 79 23.17 -8.65 -9.08
C ASP A 79 22.73 -10.12 -9.10
N ILE A 80 21.52 -10.43 -8.64
CA ILE A 80 20.91 -11.77 -8.74
C ILE A 80 20.84 -12.23 -10.20
N VAL A 81 20.35 -11.38 -11.11
CA VAL A 81 20.27 -11.72 -12.55
C VAL A 81 21.66 -11.90 -13.16
N ASN A 82 22.62 -11.05 -12.80
CA ASN A 82 23.99 -11.16 -13.31
C ASN A 82 24.67 -12.46 -12.84
N ARG A 83 24.47 -12.85 -11.57
CA ARG A 83 25.08 -14.06 -10.99
C ARG A 83 24.40 -15.34 -11.45
N TYR A 84 23.07 -15.36 -11.49
CA TYR A 84 22.30 -16.59 -11.66
C TYR A 84 21.48 -16.66 -12.95
N GLY A 85 21.39 -15.56 -13.72
CA GLY A 85 20.55 -15.47 -14.91
C GLY A 85 20.93 -16.47 -16.01
N ARG A 86 22.20 -16.90 -16.08
CA ARG A 86 22.62 -17.98 -17.00
C ARG A 86 21.95 -19.32 -16.67
N ASP A 87 21.76 -19.60 -15.39
CA ASP A 87 21.17 -20.86 -14.90
C ASP A 87 19.65 -20.80 -14.82
N PHE A 88 19.11 -19.58 -14.67
CA PHE A 88 17.71 -19.28 -14.45
C PHE A 88 17.27 -18.09 -15.32
N LEU A 89 17.12 -18.32 -16.62
CA LEU A 89 16.86 -17.28 -17.63
C LEU A 89 15.61 -16.43 -17.35
N ALA A 90 14.60 -16.99 -16.68
CA ALA A 90 13.36 -16.28 -16.35
C ALA A 90 13.57 -15.12 -15.37
N LEU A 91 14.67 -15.09 -14.60
CA LEU A 91 14.98 -14.00 -13.68
C LEU A 91 15.07 -12.63 -14.39
N GLY A 92 15.49 -12.60 -15.66
CA GLY A 92 15.50 -11.37 -16.45
C GLY A 92 14.09 -10.79 -16.67
N GLY A 93 13.07 -11.65 -16.78
CA GLY A 93 11.67 -11.23 -16.85
C GLY A 93 11.19 -10.60 -15.55
N PHE A 94 11.50 -11.24 -14.41
CA PHE A 94 11.16 -10.70 -13.09
C PHE A 94 11.84 -9.34 -12.81
N LEU A 95 13.11 -9.17 -13.22
CA LEU A 95 13.79 -7.88 -13.09
C LEU A 95 13.10 -6.77 -13.90
N ASN A 96 12.68 -7.07 -15.13
CA ASN A 96 11.95 -6.10 -15.96
C ASN A 96 10.59 -5.75 -15.36
N GLU A 97 9.89 -6.72 -14.79
CA GLU A 97 8.63 -6.48 -14.10
C GLU A 97 8.83 -5.59 -12.86
N TRP A 98 9.86 -5.85 -12.05
CA TRP A 98 10.20 -5.00 -10.90
C TRP A 98 10.51 -3.55 -11.31
N ARG A 99 11.16 -3.34 -12.47
CA ARG A 99 11.35 -1.99 -13.04
C ARG A 99 10.03 -1.31 -13.35
N GLY A 100 9.06 -2.04 -13.89
CA GLY A 100 7.71 -1.55 -14.14
C GLY A 100 7.02 -1.10 -12.85
N LEU A 101 7.09 -1.91 -11.79
CA LEU A 101 6.52 -1.57 -10.47
C LEU A 101 7.19 -0.31 -9.88
N ASN A 102 8.51 -0.18 -9.97
CA ASN A 102 9.23 1.02 -9.55
C ASN A 102 8.82 2.26 -10.37
N GLN A 103 8.58 2.10 -11.67
CA GLN A 103 8.09 3.20 -12.50
C GLN A 103 6.66 3.63 -12.11
N GLN A 104 5.77 2.67 -11.85
CA GLN A 104 4.42 2.97 -11.35
C GLN A 104 4.46 3.73 -10.02
N TRP A 105 5.33 3.32 -9.10
CA TRP A 105 5.57 4.05 -7.86
C TRP A 105 5.97 5.52 -8.10
N ILE A 106 6.90 5.79 -9.03
CA ILE A 106 7.30 7.15 -9.38
C ILE A 106 6.11 7.96 -9.93
N GLN A 107 5.26 7.35 -10.76
CA GLN A 107 4.06 8.02 -11.28
C GLN A 107 3.05 8.33 -10.17
N HIS A 108 2.84 7.40 -9.24
CA HIS A 108 1.96 7.62 -8.09
C HIS A 108 2.52 8.70 -7.16
N LEU A 109 3.83 8.79 -6.97
CA LEU A 109 4.46 9.88 -6.23
C LEU A 109 4.22 11.25 -6.89
N LEU A 110 4.40 11.33 -8.21
CA LEU A 110 4.13 12.57 -8.96
C LEU A 110 2.69 13.02 -8.78
N LEU A 111 1.74 12.10 -9.00
CA LEU A 111 0.33 12.41 -8.81
C LEU A 111 0.02 12.73 -7.34
N SER A 112 0.63 12.05 -6.36
CA SER A 112 0.42 12.31 -4.92
C SER A 112 0.89 13.71 -4.52
N ARG A 113 2.01 14.17 -5.08
CA ARG A 113 2.47 15.56 -4.95
C ARG A 113 1.43 16.53 -5.51
N ASP A 114 0.94 16.28 -6.72
CA ASP A 114 0.00 17.17 -7.40
C ASP A 114 -1.32 17.26 -6.63
N VAL A 115 -1.83 16.13 -6.16
CA VAL A 115 -3.03 16.07 -5.33
C VAL A 115 -2.80 16.77 -3.99
N ALA A 116 -1.62 16.64 -3.37
CA ALA A 116 -1.31 17.36 -2.12
C ALA A 116 -1.26 18.88 -2.32
N ALA A 117 -0.64 19.33 -3.42
CA ALA A 117 -0.62 20.73 -3.82
C ALA A 117 -2.05 21.27 -4.03
N GLU A 118 -2.86 20.54 -4.79
CA GLU A 118 -4.25 20.88 -5.07
C GLU A 118 -5.09 20.94 -3.78
N HIS A 119 -5.00 19.90 -2.94
CA HIS A 119 -5.72 19.83 -1.67
C HIS A 119 -5.27 20.92 -0.69
N SER A 120 -4.00 21.31 -0.68
CA SER A 120 -3.54 22.44 0.14
C SER A 120 -4.22 23.75 -0.28
N ALA A 121 -4.38 24.00 -1.58
CA ALA A 121 -5.05 25.19 -2.09
C ALA A 121 -6.56 25.16 -1.81
N ILE A 122 -7.17 24.00 -1.99
CA ILE A 122 -8.56 23.70 -1.62
C ILE A 122 -8.79 23.99 -0.14
N LEU A 123 -7.99 23.40 0.75
CA LEU A 123 -8.17 23.53 2.20
C LEU A 123 -7.97 24.98 2.66
N ARG A 124 -7.05 25.74 2.06
CA ARG A 124 -6.92 27.18 2.32
C ARG A 124 -8.18 27.95 1.94
N ARG A 125 -8.79 27.65 0.79
CA ARG A 125 -10.04 28.29 0.36
C ARG A 125 -11.20 27.86 1.25
N PHE A 126 -11.25 26.58 1.61
CA PHE A 126 -12.20 26.01 2.54
C PHE A 126 -12.16 26.71 3.90
N ASP A 127 -10.99 26.83 4.51
CA ASP A 127 -10.77 27.53 5.76
C ASP A 127 -11.20 29.01 5.68
N ARG A 128 -10.64 29.76 4.71
CA ARG A 128 -10.82 31.22 4.64
C ARG A 128 -12.17 31.70 4.14
N VAL A 129 -12.83 30.90 3.31
CA VAL A 129 -14.09 31.32 2.67
C VAL A 129 -15.25 30.54 3.27
N PHE A 130 -15.17 29.21 3.28
CA PHE A 130 -16.32 28.40 3.64
C PHE A 130 -16.55 28.32 5.14
N LEU A 131 -15.51 27.98 5.91
CA LEU A 131 -15.64 27.89 7.36
C LEU A 131 -15.93 29.27 7.96
N ASP A 132 -15.32 30.32 7.41
CA ASP A 132 -15.65 31.71 7.76
C ASP A 132 -17.13 32.05 7.49
N MET A 133 -17.65 31.78 6.28
CA MET A 133 -19.06 32.03 5.97
C MET A 133 -20.00 31.23 6.88
N VAL A 134 -19.70 29.95 7.15
CA VAL A 134 -20.49 29.07 8.03
C VAL A 134 -20.56 29.63 9.45
N LEU A 135 -19.44 30.10 10.01
CA LEU A 135 -19.40 30.69 11.35
C LEU A 135 -20.22 31.97 11.47
N HIS A 136 -20.37 32.70 10.36
CA HIS A 136 -21.08 33.97 10.28
C HIS A 136 -22.53 33.86 9.78
N ILE A 137 -23.08 32.65 9.58
CA ILE A 137 -24.50 32.46 9.25
C ILE A 137 -25.38 33.05 10.37
N GLN A 138 -26.22 34.02 10.03
CA GLN A 138 -27.21 34.63 10.93
C GLN A 138 -28.64 34.42 10.45
N THR A 139 -28.83 34.24 9.14
CA THR A 139 -30.13 34.10 8.49
C THR A 139 -30.19 32.84 7.62
N ASP A 140 -31.40 32.41 7.27
CA ASP A 140 -31.58 31.28 6.36
C ASP A 140 -31.03 31.57 4.95
N GLN A 141 -31.02 32.85 4.54
CA GLN A 141 -30.41 33.26 3.28
C GLN A 141 -28.89 33.06 3.31
N ASP A 142 -28.21 33.42 4.40
CA ASP A 142 -26.76 33.17 4.55
C ASP A 142 -26.45 31.67 4.44
N ARG A 143 -27.33 30.81 5.01
CA ARG A 143 -27.21 29.35 4.86
C ARG A 143 -27.36 28.92 3.39
N LEU A 144 -28.37 29.41 2.68
CA LEU A 144 -28.57 29.07 1.27
C LEU A 144 -27.40 29.55 0.40
N ASP A 145 -26.87 30.75 0.66
CA ASP A 145 -25.71 31.28 -0.04
C ASP A 145 -24.46 30.44 0.23
N VAL A 146 -24.25 30.01 1.48
CA VAL A 146 -23.18 29.05 1.84
C VAL A 146 -23.35 27.72 1.14
N ILE A 147 -24.57 27.19 1.05
CA ILE A 147 -24.85 25.93 0.34
C ILE A 147 -24.50 26.06 -1.14
N VAL A 148 -24.95 27.14 -1.81
CA VAL A 148 -24.66 27.39 -3.23
C VAL A 148 -23.16 27.52 -3.47
N GLU A 149 -22.45 28.30 -2.66
CA GLU A 149 -21.00 28.45 -2.77
C GLU A 149 -20.29 27.13 -2.49
N LEU A 150 -20.75 26.34 -1.51
CA LEU A 150 -20.15 25.06 -1.17
C LEU A 150 -20.37 24.04 -2.29
N GLU A 151 -21.56 24.03 -2.88
CA GLU A 151 -21.86 23.23 -4.06
C GLU A 151 -21.00 23.66 -5.25
N GLU A 152 -20.83 24.96 -5.50
CA GLU A 152 -19.92 25.45 -6.55
C GLU A 152 -18.47 25.07 -6.26
N PHE A 153 -18.02 25.12 -5.01
CA PHE A 153 -16.69 24.72 -4.61
C PHE A 153 -16.47 23.23 -4.76
N ILE A 154 -17.39 22.40 -4.28
CA ILE A 154 -17.40 20.95 -4.48
C ILE A 154 -17.40 20.66 -5.98
N VAL A 155 -18.27 21.29 -6.76
CA VAL A 155 -18.29 21.11 -8.22
C VAL A 155 -16.95 21.52 -8.82
N ARG A 156 -16.34 22.65 -8.42
CA ARG A 156 -15.02 23.05 -8.95
C ARG A 156 -13.91 22.09 -8.51
N LEU A 157 -14.02 21.50 -7.33
CA LEU A 157 -13.07 20.55 -6.74
C LEU A 157 -13.17 19.16 -7.37
N PHE A 158 -14.37 18.75 -7.75
CA PHE A 158 -14.65 17.48 -8.40
C PHE A 158 -14.77 17.59 -9.93
N PHE A 159 -14.83 18.78 -10.54
CA PHE A 159 -14.94 18.90 -12.01
C PHE A 159 -13.82 19.76 -12.60
N HIS A 160 -12.61 19.72 -12.01
CA HIS A 160 -11.41 20.17 -12.71
C HIS A 160 -11.09 19.22 -13.87
N HIS A 161 -11.82 19.37 -14.97
CA HIS A 161 -11.46 18.76 -16.25
C HIS A 161 -11.66 19.78 -17.39
N PRO A 162 -10.95 19.54 -18.50
CA PRO A 162 -10.29 20.56 -19.32
C PRO A 162 -11.34 21.44 -20.00
N GLU A 163 -10.91 22.58 -20.55
CA GLU A 163 -11.72 23.39 -21.45
C GLU A 163 -12.68 22.52 -22.27
N PRO A 164 -13.99 22.83 -22.30
CA PRO A 164 -14.95 22.05 -23.05
C PRO A 164 -14.49 22.05 -24.51
N THR A 165 -13.88 20.94 -24.94
CA THR A 165 -13.57 20.72 -26.35
C THR A 165 -14.93 20.61 -27.03
N THR A 166 -15.22 21.63 -27.82
CA THR A 166 -16.50 21.93 -28.44
C THR A 166 -17.01 20.75 -29.27
N THR A 167 -17.86 19.88 -28.71
CA THR A 167 -18.88 19.15 -29.47
C THR A 167 -19.95 18.53 -28.57
N ASP A 168 -21.03 19.29 -28.45
CA ASP A 168 -22.44 19.01 -28.18
C ASP A 168 -22.94 17.54 -28.27
N THR A 169 -22.37 16.63 -27.46
CA THR A 169 -22.83 15.23 -27.38
C THR A 169 -23.33 14.89 -25.98
N LEU A 170 -24.63 15.13 -25.78
CA LEU A 170 -25.57 14.44 -24.88
C LEU A 170 -25.10 14.07 -23.45
N VAL A 171 -25.26 15.10 -22.61
CA VAL A 171 -25.52 15.28 -21.16
C VAL A 171 -26.18 14.14 -20.33
N HIS A 172 -26.00 12.84 -20.57
CA HIS A 172 -26.64 11.78 -19.75
C HIS A 172 -25.72 10.83 -18.96
N ASP A 173 -24.42 11.08 -18.90
CA ASP A 173 -23.50 10.27 -18.08
C ASP A 173 -22.69 11.09 -17.04
N ARG A 174 -23.27 12.20 -16.57
CA ARG A 174 -22.58 13.17 -15.69
C ARG A 174 -22.62 12.81 -14.19
N GLN A 175 -23.05 11.59 -13.82
CA GLN A 175 -23.18 11.16 -12.42
C GLN A 175 -22.15 10.12 -11.95
N ASN A 176 -21.28 9.61 -12.82
CA ASN A 176 -20.32 8.56 -12.45
C ASN A 176 -18.85 8.87 -12.77
N GLU A 177 -18.52 10.09 -13.18
CA GLU A 177 -17.11 10.48 -13.19
C GLU A 177 -16.63 10.67 -11.75
N GLU A 178 -16.11 9.60 -11.15
CA GLU A 178 -15.44 9.58 -9.85
C GLU A 178 -14.19 10.46 -9.92
N HIS A 179 -14.37 11.78 -9.82
CA HIS A 179 -13.28 12.76 -9.80
C HIS A 179 -12.72 12.96 -8.39
N ASP A 180 -12.63 11.86 -7.64
CA ASP A 180 -12.03 11.87 -6.33
C ASP A 180 -10.57 11.47 -6.45
N ASN A 181 -9.71 12.47 -6.74
CA ASN A 181 -8.27 12.26 -6.90
C ASN A 181 -7.66 11.58 -5.66
N SER A 182 -8.19 11.85 -4.46
CA SER A 182 -7.81 11.18 -3.22
C SER A 182 -8.22 9.70 -3.22
N HIS A 183 -9.43 9.37 -3.68
CA HIS A 183 -9.84 7.97 -3.86
C HIS A 183 -8.97 7.23 -4.89
N LYS A 184 -8.75 7.85 -6.06
CA LYS A 184 -7.88 7.31 -7.12
C LYS A 184 -6.49 7.05 -6.59
N MET A 185 -5.93 7.98 -5.82
CA MET A 185 -4.60 7.83 -5.22
C MET A 185 -4.54 6.70 -4.19
N SER A 186 -5.53 6.64 -3.30
CA SER A 186 -5.62 5.57 -2.31
C SER A 186 -5.67 4.19 -2.98
N ARG A 187 -6.52 4.05 -4.00
CA ARG A 187 -6.62 2.83 -4.79
C ARG A 187 -5.33 2.49 -5.53
N ALA A 188 -4.69 3.46 -6.17
CA ALA A 188 -3.44 3.27 -6.90
C ALA A 188 -2.34 2.69 -6.01
N PHE A 189 -2.16 3.21 -4.79
CA PHE A 189 -1.18 2.66 -3.84
C PHE A 189 -1.53 1.24 -3.36
N LEU A 190 -2.82 0.94 -3.12
CA LEU A 190 -3.26 -0.41 -2.76
C LEU A 190 -3.09 -1.41 -3.90
N GLU A 191 -3.36 -1.00 -5.13
CA GLU A 191 -3.16 -1.80 -6.34
C GLU A 191 -1.67 -2.09 -6.53
N LEU A 192 -0.79 -1.08 -6.43
CA LEU A 192 0.66 -1.28 -6.49
C LEU A 192 1.15 -2.23 -5.38
N LYS A 193 0.66 -2.08 -4.14
CA LYS A 193 0.98 -3.00 -3.04
C LYS A 193 0.57 -4.44 -3.36
N ARG A 194 -0.64 -4.62 -3.91
CA ARG A 194 -1.13 -5.94 -4.31
C ARG A 194 -0.26 -6.53 -5.41
N ASP A 195 0.13 -5.72 -6.39
CA ASP A 195 0.92 -6.17 -7.53
C ASP A 195 2.34 -6.56 -7.11
N ILE A 196 2.96 -5.81 -6.18
CA ILE A 196 4.23 -6.19 -5.54
C ILE A 196 4.11 -7.53 -4.81
N ARG A 197 3.03 -7.77 -4.04
CA ARG A 197 2.82 -9.05 -3.36
C ARG A 197 2.63 -10.21 -4.34
N ASN A 198 1.86 -9.98 -5.41
CA ASN A 198 1.66 -10.97 -6.47
C ASN A 198 2.97 -11.29 -7.20
N PHE A 199 3.82 -10.29 -7.38
CA PHE A 199 5.17 -10.45 -7.92
C PHE A 199 6.02 -11.37 -7.05
N VAL A 200 6.12 -11.09 -5.75
CA VAL A 200 6.90 -11.91 -4.79
C VAL A 200 6.40 -13.35 -4.79
N GLN A 201 5.08 -13.57 -4.70
CA GLN A 201 4.50 -14.91 -4.70
C GLN A 201 4.82 -15.70 -5.98
N ARG A 202 4.85 -15.05 -7.14
CA ARG A 202 5.24 -15.70 -8.40
C ARG A 202 6.73 -15.98 -8.47
N LEU A 203 7.56 -15.08 -7.95
CA LEU A 203 9.01 -15.30 -7.85
C LEU A 203 9.33 -16.49 -6.95
N ASP A 204 8.71 -16.56 -5.76
CA ASP A 204 8.89 -17.67 -4.82
C ASP A 204 8.45 -19.00 -5.44
N ARG A 205 7.26 -19.01 -6.05
CA ARG A 205 6.75 -20.19 -6.76
C ARG A 205 7.71 -20.65 -7.85
N TYR A 206 8.21 -19.72 -8.67
CA TYR A 206 9.18 -20.05 -9.71
C TYR A 206 10.43 -20.72 -9.10
N ILE A 207 10.98 -20.16 -8.02
CA ILE A 207 12.17 -20.70 -7.35
C ILE A 207 11.91 -22.11 -6.80
N ASP A 208 10.73 -22.37 -6.23
CA ASP A 208 10.35 -23.69 -5.72
C ASP A 208 10.11 -24.72 -6.83
N GLU A 209 9.49 -24.31 -7.93
CA GLU A 209 9.33 -25.13 -9.14
C GLU A 209 10.70 -25.53 -9.72
N GLN A 210 11.65 -24.59 -9.81
CA GLN A 210 13.01 -24.89 -10.24
C GLN A 210 13.70 -25.87 -9.28
N GLY A 211 13.47 -25.74 -7.97
CA GLY A 211 14.01 -26.65 -6.96
C GLY A 211 13.52 -28.08 -7.14
N THR A 212 12.21 -28.23 -7.33
CA THR A 212 11.58 -29.54 -7.58
C THR A 212 12.10 -30.15 -8.87
N ALA A 213 12.13 -29.39 -9.97
CA ALA A 213 12.58 -29.87 -11.27
C ALA A 213 14.05 -30.34 -11.26
N LEU A 214 14.95 -29.58 -10.60
CA LEU A 214 16.35 -29.97 -10.47
C LEU A 214 16.53 -31.20 -9.57
N LEU A 215 15.73 -31.35 -8.51
CA LEU A 215 15.78 -32.53 -7.65
C LEU A 215 15.37 -33.80 -8.40
N ASP A 216 14.31 -33.74 -9.19
CA ASP A 216 13.82 -34.87 -9.96
C ASP A 216 14.78 -35.25 -11.11
N ALA A 217 15.36 -34.25 -11.78
CA ALA A 217 16.41 -34.48 -12.78
C ALA A 217 17.63 -35.20 -12.18
N ALA A 218 18.09 -34.78 -10.98
CA ALA A 218 19.20 -35.43 -10.30
C ALA A 218 18.89 -36.89 -9.95
N LYS A 219 17.68 -37.18 -9.45
CA LYS A 219 17.24 -38.56 -9.16
C LYS A 219 17.23 -39.42 -10.42
N ALA A 220 16.63 -38.93 -11.50
CA ALA A 220 16.55 -39.65 -12.77
C ALA A 220 17.94 -39.98 -13.33
N LEU A 221 18.87 -39.01 -13.29
CA LEU A 221 20.25 -39.21 -13.74
C LEU A 221 21.00 -40.24 -12.88
N ARG A 222 20.82 -40.22 -11.55
CA ARG A 222 21.41 -41.23 -10.66
C ARG A 222 20.93 -42.63 -11.01
N THR A 223 19.63 -42.82 -11.20
CA THR A 223 19.08 -44.12 -11.61
C THR A 223 19.64 -44.61 -12.95
N GLN A 224 19.82 -43.71 -13.93
CA GLN A 224 20.42 -44.06 -15.22
C GLN A 224 21.91 -44.43 -15.10
N ILE A 225 22.67 -43.70 -14.29
CA ILE A 225 24.08 -44.00 -14.01
C ILE A 225 24.23 -45.36 -13.33
N GLU A 226 23.36 -45.67 -12.37
CA GLU A 226 23.32 -46.98 -11.70
C GLU A 226 23.04 -48.11 -12.70
N ALA A 227 22.02 -47.95 -13.55
CA ALA A 227 21.68 -48.94 -14.57
C ALA A 227 22.84 -49.17 -15.57
N LEU A 228 23.46 -48.10 -16.07
CA LEU A 228 24.64 -48.18 -16.95
C LEU A 228 25.82 -48.85 -16.26
N THR A 229 26.02 -48.59 -14.97
CA THR A 229 27.08 -49.24 -14.18
C THR A 229 26.85 -50.74 -14.09
N THR A 230 25.61 -51.18 -13.84
CA THR A 230 25.24 -52.61 -13.87
C THR A 230 25.47 -53.24 -15.25
N GLU A 231 25.10 -52.57 -16.34
CA GLU A 231 25.35 -53.07 -17.70
C GLU A 231 26.85 -53.21 -18.02
N ILE A 232 27.67 -52.23 -17.62
CA ILE A 232 29.12 -52.28 -17.80
C ILE A 232 29.71 -53.47 -17.02
N SER A 233 29.27 -53.71 -15.77
CA SER A 233 29.72 -54.87 -14.99
C SER A 233 29.38 -56.20 -15.67
N ALA A 234 28.17 -56.34 -16.22
CA ALA A 234 27.78 -57.53 -16.96
C ALA A 234 28.62 -57.74 -18.25
N LEU A 235 28.95 -56.65 -18.96
CA LEU A 235 29.84 -56.71 -20.13
C LEU A 235 31.27 -57.07 -19.73
N ASP A 236 31.79 -56.56 -18.61
CA ASP A 236 33.12 -56.91 -18.11
C ASP A 236 33.22 -58.41 -17.76
N GLU A 237 32.15 -59.01 -17.19
CA GLU A 237 32.05 -60.45 -16.97
C GLU A 237 32.07 -61.26 -18.28
N GLN A 238 31.31 -60.83 -19.29
CA GLN A 238 31.28 -61.45 -20.62
C GLN A 238 32.63 -61.36 -21.34
N ILE A 239 33.31 -60.21 -21.25
CA ILE A 239 34.66 -59.99 -21.78
C ILE A 239 35.66 -60.95 -21.12
N ASN A 240 35.59 -61.12 -19.79
CA ASN A 240 36.47 -62.03 -19.06
C ASN A 240 36.25 -63.50 -19.45
N SER A 241 34.99 -63.91 -19.61
CA SER A 241 34.64 -65.25 -20.07
C SER A 241 35.11 -65.50 -21.51
N ALA A 242 34.94 -64.54 -22.42
CA ALA A 242 35.43 -64.63 -23.80
C ALA A 242 36.96 -64.71 -23.87
N ARG A 243 37.68 -63.96 -23.02
CA ARG A 243 39.15 -64.04 -22.89
C ARG A 243 39.61 -65.42 -22.41
N LEU A 244 38.95 -65.98 -21.41
CA LEU A 244 39.26 -67.33 -20.91
C LEU A 244 39.03 -68.39 -21.98
N ALA A 245 37.91 -68.31 -22.70
CA ALA A 245 37.60 -69.22 -23.80
C ALA A 245 38.63 -69.12 -24.94
N LEU A 246 39.09 -67.92 -25.27
CA LEU A 246 40.13 -67.68 -26.28
C LEU A 246 41.49 -68.27 -25.84
N ALA A 247 41.83 -68.17 -24.55
CA ALA A 247 43.04 -68.78 -24.00
C ALA A 247 43.02 -70.33 -24.05
N ILE A 248 41.87 -70.94 -23.76
CA ILE A 248 41.71 -72.41 -23.81
C ILE A 248 41.73 -72.91 -25.26
N SER A 249 40.98 -72.25 -26.15
CA SER A 249 40.87 -72.66 -27.56
C SER A 249 42.16 -72.45 -28.36
N GLY A 250 42.89 -71.37 -28.09
CA GLY A 250 44.19 -71.11 -28.73
C GLY A 250 45.27 -72.16 -28.43
N GLY A 251 45.14 -72.91 -27.32
CA GLY A 251 46.07 -73.99 -26.97
C GLY A 251 45.74 -75.37 -27.56
N LEU A 252 44.50 -75.59 -28.02
CA LEU A 252 43.99 -76.93 -28.40
C LEU A 252 43.39 -77.01 -29.81
N LEU A 253 42.94 -75.90 -30.40
CA LEU A 253 42.20 -75.86 -31.67
C LEU A 253 42.78 -74.77 -32.60
N ASN A 254 43.47 -75.19 -33.67
CA ASN A 254 44.06 -74.33 -34.71
C ASN A 254 43.18 -73.14 -35.16
N VAL A 255 43.83 -72.09 -35.70
CA VAL A 255 43.39 -70.79 -36.31
C VAL A 255 41.89 -70.45 -36.39
N ILE A 256 40.99 -71.37 -36.75
CA ILE A 256 39.55 -71.14 -36.94
C ILE A 256 38.87 -70.73 -35.62
N GLY A 257 39.25 -71.32 -34.48
CA GLY A 257 38.70 -70.97 -33.16
C GLY A 257 39.06 -69.55 -32.69
N MET A 258 40.19 -69.01 -33.15
CA MET A 258 40.61 -67.64 -32.80
C MET A 258 39.77 -66.56 -33.48
N ILE A 259 39.29 -66.81 -34.70
CA ILE A 259 38.58 -65.78 -35.48
C ILE A 259 37.21 -65.47 -34.85
N THR A 260 36.43 -66.50 -34.53
CA THR A 260 35.07 -66.33 -33.98
C THR A 260 35.08 -65.73 -32.58
N ALA A 261 35.98 -66.20 -31.70
CA ALA A 261 36.11 -65.67 -30.35
C ALA A 261 36.67 -64.22 -30.36
N GLY A 262 37.56 -63.89 -31.29
CA GLY A 262 38.09 -62.54 -31.47
C GLY A 262 37.02 -61.51 -31.85
N SER A 263 36.13 -61.84 -32.80
CA SER A 263 35.04 -60.95 -33.21
C SER A 263 34.03 -60.67 -32.10
N LEU A 264 33.69 -61.69 -31.29
CA LEU A 264 32.81 -61.51 -30.13
C LEU A 264 33.46 -60.61 -29.06
N LEU A 265 34.74 -60.85 -28.75
CA LEU A 265 35.48 -60.01 -27.81
C LEU A 265 35.53 -58.54 -28.25
N ALA A 266 35.81 -58.28 -29.53
CA ALA A 266 35.80 -56.93 -30.09
C ALA A 266 34.40 -56.28 -29.98
N THR A 267 33.34 -57.05 -30.22
CA THR A 267 31.96 -56.56 -30.10
C THR A 267 31.62 -56.18 -28.65
N TYR A 268 31.99 -57.01 -27.67
CA TYR A 268 31.76 -56.71 -26.25
C TYR A 268 32.57 -55.50 -25.78
N GLN A 269 33.84 -55.39 -26.20
CA GLN A 269 34.67 -54.22 -25.89
C GLN A 269 34.09 -52.92 -26.46
N ASN A 270 33.60 -52.95 -27.70
CA ASN A 270 32.98 -51.78 -28.30
C ASN A 270 31.72 -51.34 -27.53
N ARG A 271 30.82 -52.29 -27.21
CA ARG A 271 29.62 -52.00 -26.41
C ARG A 271 29.95 -51.47 -25.02
N ARG A 272 30.96 -52.03 -24.35
CA ARG A 272 31.42 -51.56 -23.04
C ARG A 272 31.90 -50.11 -23.13
N ASN A 273 32.69 -49.78 -24.15
CA ASN A 273 33.18 -48.42 -24.36
C ASN A 273 32.04 -47.44 -24.67
N GLU A 274 31.04 -47.83 -25.48
CA GLU A 274 29.83 -47.03 -25.70
C GLU A 274 29.10 -46.74 -24.38
N ARG A 275 28.85 -47.77 -23.55
CA ARG A 275 28.18 -47.58 -22.26
C ARG A 275 28.98 -46.76 -21.27
N ASP A 276 30.31 -46.91 -21.26
CA ASP A 276 31.21 -46.13 -20.41
C ASP A 276 31.22 -44.64 -20.81
N ASN A 277 31.20 -44.35 -22.11
CA ASN A 277 31.03 -43.00 -22.64
C ASN A 277 29.66 -42.41 -22.26
N GLU A 278 28.59 -43.19 -22.42
CA GLU A 278 27.24 -42.78 -22.03
C GLU A 278 27.16 -42.47 -20.52
N ARG A 279 27.71 -43.35 -19.67
CA ARG A 279 27.78 -43.12 -18.21
C ARG A 279 28.55 -41.84 -17.89
N THR A 280 29.67 -41.59 -18.56
CA THR A 280 30.48 -40.39 -18.36
C THR A 280 29.70 -39.13 -18.74
N GLN A 281 28.96 -39.17 -19.84
CA GLN A 281 28.06 -38.08 -20.24
C GLN A 281 26.99 -37.83 -19.16
N ARG A 282 26.30 -38.88 -18.68
CA ARG A 282 25.29 -38.76 -17.61
C ARG A 282 25.88 -38.23 -16.31
N GLN A 283 27.11 -38.60 -15.97
CA GLN A 283 27.81 -38.08 -14.80
C GLN A 283 28.09 -36.57 -14.94
N ASN A 284 28.46 -36.10 -16.14
CA ASN A 284 28.64 -34.68 -16.41
C ASN A 284 27.31 -33.93 -16.32
N GLU A 285 26.23 -34.48 -16.86
CA GLU A 285 24.87 -33.93 -16.73
C GLU A 285 24.45 -33.83 -15.24
N LEU A 286 24.73 -34.86 -14.44
CA LEU A 286 24.44 -34.86 -13.00
C LEU A 286 25.26 -33.80 -12.25
N ASN A 287 26.54 -33.65 -12.59
CA ASN A 287 27.40 -32.63 -12.00
C ASN A 287 26.87 -31.22 -12.30
N GLU A 288 26.37 -30.99 -13.52
CA GLU A 288 25.75 -29.73 -13.91
C GLU A 288 24.44 -29.47 -13.17
N VAL A 289 23.59 -30.49 -12.99
CA VAL A 289 22.37 -30.38 -12.16
C VAL A 289 22.72 -30.05 -10.71
N ASN A 290 23.72 -30.72 -10.13
CA ASN A 290 24.18 -30.44 -8.76
C ASN A 290 24.73 -29.01 -8.62
N ARG A 291 25.45 -28.51 -9.64
CA ARG A 291 25.91 -27.11 -9.68
C ARG A 291 24.73 -26.14 -9.68
N ARG A 292 23.70 -26.38 -10.50
CA ARG A 292 22.48 -25.55 -10.54
C ARG A 292 21.69 -25.62 -9.25
N GLN A 293 21.64 -26.77 -8.56
CA GLN A 293 21.02 -26.88 -7.23
C GLN A 293 21.75 -26.01 -6.20
N ALA A 294 23.08 -26.00 -6.20
CA ALA A 294 23.86 -25.12 -5.33
C ALA A 294 23.59 -23.64 -5.65
N ALA A 295 23.57 -23.27 -6.94
CA ALA A 295 23.21 -21.92 -7.37
C ALA A 295 21.79 -21.52 -6.91
N LEU A 296 20.82 -22.43 -7.00
CA LEU A 296 19.46 -22.19 -6.53
C LEU A 296 19.39 -21.95 -5.01
N ALA A 297 20.20 -22.66 -4.23
CA ALA A 297 20.26 -22.47 -2.78
C ALA A 297 20.76 -21.05 -2.42
N PHE A 298 21.79 -20.56 -3.11
CA PHE A 298 22.25 -19.18 -2.94
C PHE A 298 21.24 -18.15 -3.46
N LEU A 299 20.58 -18.42 -4.60
CA LEU A 299 19.49 -17.60 -5.12
C LEU A 299 18.36 -17.45 -4.09
N LYS A 300 17.95 -18.54 -3.43
CA LYS A 300 16.94 -18.50 -2.35
C LYS A 300 17.32 -17.55 -1.22
N ILE A 301 18.58 -17.60 -0.78
CA ILE A 301 19.10 -16.70 0.27
C ILE A 301 19.07 -15.25 -0.21
N ASP A 302 19.57 -14.98 -1.41
CA ASP A 302 19.63 -13.62 -1.95
C ASP A 302 18.24 -13.02 -2.16
N VAL A 303 17.26 -13.80 -2.61
CA VAL A 303 15.87 -13.35 -2.74
C VAL A 303 15.23 -13.11 -1.37
N ALA A 304 15.48 -13.98 -0.39
CA ALA A 304 15.00 -13.77 0.99
C ALA A 304 15.57 -12.48 1.61
N ASN A 305 16.79 -12.09 1.25
CA ASN A 305 17.40 -10.83 1.69
C ASN A 305 16.71 -9.58 1.11
N LEU A 306 15.88 -9.71 0.06
CA LEU A 306 15.08 -8.60 -0.46
C LEU A 306 13.81 -8.35 0.38
N GLN A 307 13.36 -9.36 1.13
CA GLN A 307 12.06 -9.34 1.82
C GLN A 307 11.89 -8.14 2.77
N PRO A 308 12.87 -7.75 3.62
CA PRO A 308 12.69 -6.62 4.52
C PRO A 308 12.40 -5.29 3.80
N ASP A 309 13.06 -5.07 2.66
CA ASP A 309 12.83 -3.86 1.87
C ASP A 309 11.47 -3.90 1.16
N ILE A 310 11.05 -5.06 0.69
CA ILE A 310 9.74 -5.26 0.06
C ILE A 310 8.60 -5.07 1.06
N ASP A 311 8.76 -5.58 2.28
CA ASP A 311 7.80 -5.42 3.36
C ASP A 311 7.66 -3.95 3.75
N LEU A 312 8.78 -3.22 3.87
CA LEU A 312 8.77 -1.78 4.13
C LEU A 312 8.02 -1.03 3.03
N ILE A 313 8.28 -1.34 1.75
CA ILE A 313 7.54 -0.74 0.63
C ILE A 313 6.04 -1.00 0.78
N CYS A 314 5.63 -2.25 1.01
CA CYS A 314 4.22 -2.63 1.15
C CYS A 314 3.53 -1.98 2.37
N GLU A 315 4.25 -1.80 3.47
CA GLU A 315 3.77 -1.11 4.68
C GLU A 315 3.52 0.37 4.37
N ARG A 316 4.51 1.06 3.81
CA ARG A 316 4.40 2.49 3.51
C ARG A 316 3.35 2.78 2.44
N LEU A 317 3.23 1.96 1.40
CA LEU A 317 2.16 2.08 0.40
C LEU A 317 0.77 2.02 1.03
N PHE A 318 0.57 1.15 2.02
CA PHE A 318 -0.68 1.09 2.75
C PHE A 318 -0.93 2.36 3.58
N LEU A 319 0.09 2.88 4.27
CA LEU A 319 -0.04 4.14 5.01
C LEU A 319 -0.40 5.31 4.09
N PHE A 320 0.20 5.41 2.90
CA PHE A 320 -0.20 6.40 1.91
C PHE A 320 -1.65 6.24 1.48
N ALA A 321 -2.10 5.00 1.24
CA ALA A 321 -3.48 4.75 0.88
C ALA A 321 -4.48 5.16 1.98
N GLU A 322 -4.15 4.89 3.24
CA GLU A 322 -4.98 5.27 4.40
C GLU A 322 -5.06 6.78 4.57
N ILE A 323 -3.94 7.50 4.39
CA ILE A 323 -3.92 8.98 4.43
C ILE A 323 -4.92 9.54 3.41
N TRP A 324 -4.82 9.11 2.15
CA TRP A 324 -5.68 9.61 1.09
C TRP A 324 -7.15 9.19 1.25
N SER A 325 -7.42 7.97 1.73
CA SER A 325 -8.76 7.52 2.08
C SER A 325 -9.38 8.35 3.21
N SER A 326 -8.59 8.71 4.21
CA SER A 326 -9.00 9.55 5.34
C SER A 326 -9.36 10.97 4.90
N VAL A 327 -8.50 11.62 4.08
CA VAL A 327 -8.75 12.96 3.52
C VAL A 327 -10.08 13.01 2.78
N ARG A 328 -10.36 12.01 1.94
CA ARG A 328 -11.65 11.85 1.26
C ARG A 328 -12.81 11.74 2.24
N THR A 329 -12.71 10.81 3.19
CA THR A 329 -13.79 10.49 4.13
C THR A 329 -14.20 11.72 4.92
N GLN A 330 -13.22 12.48 5.42
CA GLN A 330 -13.46 13.73 6.16
C GLN A 330 -14.14 14.78 5.28
N SER A 331 -13.71 14.92 4.02
CA SER A 331 -14.30 15.86 3.07
C SER A 331 -15.78 15.55 2.79
N ILE A 332 -16.12 14.26 2.63
CA ILE A 332 -17.49 13.80 2.40
C ILE A 332 -18.36 14.01 3.64
N GLN A 333 -17.86 13.66 4.83
CA GLN A 333 -18.58 13.84 6.09
C GLN A 333 -18.92 15.32 6.31
N PHE A 334 -17.95 16.21 6.10
CA PHE A 334 -18.19 17.64 6.26
C PHE A 334 -19.29 18.17 5.34
N ARG A 335 -19.30 17.74 4.07
CA ARG A 335 -20.38 18.05 3.12
C ARG A 335 -21.74 17.60 3.64
N SER A 336 -21.83 16.35 4.11
CA SER A 336 -23.08 15.77 4.62
C SER A 336 -23.64 16.57 5.80
N HIS A 337 -22.78 17.03 6.70
CA HIS A 337 -23.20 17.83 7.86
C HIS A 337 -23.81 19.18 7.47
N ILE A 338 -23.28 19.86 6.44
CA ILE A 338 -23.83 21.16 5.97
C ILE A 338 -25.20 20.99 5.31
N GLN A 339 -25.47 19.85 4.68
CA GLN A 339 -26.76 19.59 4.03
C GLN A 339 -27.92 19.39 5.03
N GLY A 340 -27.63 19.25 6.34
CA GLY A 340 -28.61 18.97 7.40
C GLY A 340 -29.56 20.12 7.80
N GLY A 341 -29.40 21.35 7.29
CA GLY A 341 -30.34 22.46 7.54
C GLY A 341 -29.92 23.49 8.61
N MET A 342 -30.77 24.50 8.90
CA MET A 342 -30.49 25.53 9.92
C MET A 342 -30.34 24.95 11.33
N ASP A 343 -31.08 23.88 11.65
CA ASP A 343 -30.95 23.19 12.94
C ASP A 343 -29.52 22.64 13.14
N ALA A 344 -28.82 22.28 12.05
CA ALA A 344 -27.41 21.92 12.09
C ALA A 344 -26.52 23.17 12.29
N VAL A 345 -26.79 24.28 11.61
CA VAL A 345 -25.95 25.49 11.68
C VAL A 345 -26.05 26.23 13.03
N THR A 346 -27.22 26.22 13.67
CA THR A 346 -27.40 26.76 15.02
C THR A 346 -26.98 25.79 16.12
N ASN A 347 -26.68 24.53 15.76
CA ASN A 347 -26.20 23.56 16.72
C ASN A 347 -24.78 23.95 17.18
N MET A 348 -24.63 24.20 18.49
CA MET A 348 -23.33 24.51 19.09
C MET A 348 -22.30 23.41 18.84
N ARG A 349 -22.74 22.15 18.71
CA ARG A 349 -21.89 21.02 18.33
C ARG A 349 -21.33 21.21 16.93
N PHE A 350 -22.18 21.50 15.94
CA PHE A 350 -21.74 21.72 14.57
C PHE A 350 -20.79 22.93 14.48
N ARG A 351 -21.06 24.02 15.19
CA ARG A 351 -20.11 25.16 15.27
C ARG A 351 -18.75 24.76 15.84
N ARG A 352 -18.72 23.89 16.85
CA ARG A 352 -17.47 23.33 17.37
C ARG A 352 -16.80 22.37 16.38
N GLU A 353 -17.56 21.57 15.64
CA GLU A 353 -17.01 20.70 14.57
C GLU A 353 -16.44 21.53 13.42
N VAL A 354 -17.05 22.67 13.07
CA VAL A 354 -16.54 23.66 12.10
C VAL A 354 -15.26 24.33 12.63
N GLN A 355 -15.24 24.72 13.90
CA GLN A 355 -14.01 25.25 14.53
C GLN A 355 -12.89 24.21 14.54
N LEU A 356 -13.21 22.96 14.91
CA LEU A 356 -12.27 21.85 14.86
C LEU A 356 -11.73 21.66 13.43
N ALA A 357 -12.59 21.74 12.42
CA ALA A 357 -12.17 21.67 11.02
C ALA A 357 -11.22 22.83 10.65
N GLN A 358 -11.47 24.07 11.09
CA GLN A 358 -10.54 25.19 10.89
C GLN A 358 -9.18 24.92 11.55
N ASP A 359 -9.21 24.49 12.81
CA ASP A 359 -8.01 24.22 13.61
C ASP A 359 -7.16 23.08 13.02
N VAL A 360 -7.80 22.11 12.33
CA VAL A 360 -7.12 21.05 11.58
C VAL A 360 -6.63 21.53 10.20
N CYS A 361 -7.37 22.42 9.52
CA CYS A 361 -7.05 22.84 8.16
C CYS A 361 -5.67 23.49 8.08
N ALA A 362 -5.35 24.42 8.98
CA ALA A 362 -4.08 25.14 8.95
C ALA A 362 -2.83 24.23 9.04
N PRO A 363 -2.71 23.32 10.03
CA PRO A 363 -1.57 22.42 10.11
C PRO A 363 -1.58 21.36 9.01
N LEU A 364 -2.75 20.90 8.55
CA LEU A 364 -2.85 19.97 7.42
C LEU A 364 -2.35 20.61 6.11
N VAL A 365 -2.76 21.84 5.83
CA VAL A 365 -2.29 22.65 4.70
C VAL A 365 -0.76 22.77 4.73
N ARG A 366 -0.19 23.17 5.88
CA ARG A 366 1.28 23.27 6.04
C ARG A 366 1.97 21.93 5.83
N GLY A 367 1.41 20.85 6.39
CA GLY A 367 1.93 19.50 6.22
C GLY A 367 1.94 19.06 4.75
N LEU A 368 0.85 19.29 4.01
CA LEU A 368 0.73 18.95 2.59
C LEU A 368 1.68 19.77 1.71
N GLU A 369 1.91 21.04 2.04
CA GLU A 369 2.88 21.89 1.35
C GLU A 369 4.32 21.40 1.55
N LEU A 370 4.68 21.08 2.79
CA LEU A 370 5.99 20.50 3.11
C LEU A 370 6.18 19.16 2.40
N TYR A 371 5.16 18.30 2.44
CA TYR A 371 5.15 17.03 1.72
C TYR A 371 5.35 17.23 0.21
N SER A 372 4.57 18.11 -0.42
CA SER A 372 4.68 18.43 -1.85
C SER A 372 6.06 18.98 -2.20
N ALA A 373 6.62 19.86 -1.36
CA ALA A 373 7.95 20.44 -1.57
C ALA A 373 9.06 19.37 -1.45
N GLU A 374 9.00 18.51 -0.44
CA GLU A 374 9.94 17.40 -0.26
C GLU A 374 9.91 16.44 -1.46
N LEU A 375 8.72 16.06 -1.91
CA LEU A 375 8.56 15.22 -3.11
C LEU A 375 9.05 15.92 -4.37
N GLY A 376 8.71 17.19 -4.57
CA GLY A 376 9.11 17.97 -5.73
C GLY A 376 10.63 18.05 -5.87
N GLY A 377 11.34 18.41 -4.78
CA GLY A 377 12.80 18.45 -4.76
C GLY A 377 13.43 17.09 -5.10
N ARG A 378 12.79 16.00 -4.69
CA ARG A 378 13.26 14.65 -4.99
C ARG A 378 13.02 14.24 -6.44
N LEU A 379 11.84 14.50 -6.97
CA LEU A 379 11.50 14.20 -8.37
C LEU A 379 12.45 14.95 -9.31
N VAL A 380 12.92 16.14 -8.92
CA VAL A 380 14.02 16.84 -9.60
C VAL A 380 15.34 16.07 -9.53
N GLN A 381 15.74 15.58 -8.35
CA GLN A 381 16.96 14.76 -8.22
C GLN A 381 16.92 13.50 -9.09
N LYS A 382 15.74 12.92 -9.29
CA LYS A 382 15.52 11.77 -10.16
C LYS A 382 15.41 12.12 -11.66
N GLY A 383 15.42 13.41 -12.02
CA GLY A 383 15.22 13.87 -13.39
C GLY A 383 13.80 13.66 -13.94
N VAL A 384 12.82 13.42 -13.05
CA VAL A 384 11.40 13.30 -13.41
C VAL A 384 10.79 14.69 -13.62
N LEU A 385 11.25 15.67 -12.84
CA LEU A 385 10.88 17.08 -12.99
C LEU A 385 12.13 17.93 -13.24
N THR A 386 11.93 19.05 -13.93
CA THR A 386 12.94 20.10 -14.02
C THR A 386 12.83 21.05 -12.84
N VAL A 387 13.93 21.74 -12.52
CA VAL A 387 13.93 22.81 -11.50
C VAL A 387 12.95 23.92 -11.88
N GLU A 388 12.83 24.18 -13.18
CA GLU A 388 11.95 25.18 -13.78
C GLU A 388 10.47 24.82 -13.56
N GLN A 389 10.07 23.58 -13.85
CA GLN A 389 8.72 23.08 -13.56
C GLN A 389 8.40 23.19 -12.07
N LEU A 390 9.33 22.79 -11.19
CA LEU A 390 9.11 22.90 -9.75
C LEU A 390 8.94 24.37 -9.30
N LYS A 391 9.71 25.29 -9.88
CA LYS A 391 9.57 26.73 -9.63
C LYS A 391 8.24 27.28 -10.15
N GLU A 392 7.78 26.84 -11.32
CA GLU A 392 6.49 27.21 -11.89
C GLU A 392 5.34 26.72 -11.03
N ASP A 393 5.36 25.46 -10.60
CA ASP A 393 4.38 24.87 -9.67
C ASP A 393 4.32 25.69 -8.36
N THR A 394 5.49 26.00 -7.79
CA THR A 394 5.59 26.80 -6.56
C THR A 394 5.04 28.22 -6.76
N ARG A 395 5.30 28.84 -7.91
CA ARG A 395 4.75 30.17 -8.24
C ARG A 395 3.24 30.13 -8.43
N ALA A 396 2.70 29.12 -9.11
CA ALA A 396 1.27 28.95 -9.31
C ALA A 396 0.54 28.77 -7.97
N GLN A 397 1.12 27.97 -7.06
CA GLN A 397 0.61 27.82 -5.69
C GLN A 397 0.61 29.13 -4.91
N ALA A 398 1.68 29.92 -5.02
CA ALA A 398 1.77 31.23 -4.37
C ALA A 398 0.78 32.26 -4.94
N GLN A 399 0.57 32.25 -6.26
CA GLN A 399 -0.41 33.10 -6.94
C GLN A 399 -1.83 32.76 -6.52
N SER A 400 -2.20 31.48 -6.53
CA SER A 400 -3.51 31.00 -6.06
C SER A 400 -3.76 31.42 -4.60
N ALA A 401 -2.75 31.30 -3.72
CA ALA A 401 -2.85 31.75 -2.34
C ALA A 401 -3.09 33.28 -2.23
N GLY A 402 -2.46 34.06 -3.10
CA GLY A 402 -2.60 35.51 -3.17
C GLY A 402 -3.97 35.96 -3.70
N GLU A 403 -4.50 35.28 -4.72
CA GLU A 403 -5.84 35.55 -5.26
C GLU A 403 -6.95 35.25 -4.25
N ILE A 404 -6.84 34.13 -3.53
CA ILE A 404 -7.78 33.77 -2.45
C ILE A 404 -7.79 34.89 -1.40
N LYS A 405 -6.61 35.39 -0.99
CA LYS A 405 -6.48 36.48 -0.01
C LYS A 405 -7.12 37.79 -0.51
N ARG A 406 -6.87 38.18 -1.76
CA ARG A 406 -7.48 39.40 -2.33
C ARG A 406 -9.00 39.30 -2.39
N ARG A 407 -9.56 38.16 -2.81
CA ARG A 407 -11.01 37.96 -2.85
C ARG A 407 -11.66 38.04 -1.47
N SER A 408 -11.03 37.49 -0.42
CA SER A 408 -11.55 37.64 0.94
C SER A 408 -11.54 39.10 1.40
N GLU A 409 -10.49 39.87 1.07
CA GLU A 409 -10.38 41.28 1.46
C GLU A 409 -11.37 42.20 0.70
N THR A 410 -11.70 41.85 -0.55
CA THR A 410 -12.63 42.67 -1.36
C THR A 410 -14.10 42.48 -0.94
N ARG A 411 -14.43 41.42 -0.19
CA ARG A 411 -15.79 41.10 0.26
C ARG A 411 -16.18 41.76 1.59
N THR A 412 -15.20 42.30 2.33
CA THR A 412 -15.41 43.00 3.61
C THR A 412 -15.83 44.46 3.49
N ASP A 413 -16.02 45.00 2.28
CA ASP A 413 -16.68 46.30 2.17
C ASP A 413 -18.14 46.17 2.65
N PRO A 414 -18.53 46.88 3.73
CA PRO A 414 -19.85 46.76 4.30
C PRO A 414 -20.87 47.11 3.22
N ALA A 415 -21.77 46.16 2.95
CA ALA A 415 -22.88 46.37 2.05
C ALA A 415 -23.48 47.75 2.33
N GLU A 416 -23.43 48.62 1.30
CA GLU A 416 -24.10 49.90 1.32
C GLU A 416 -25.53 49.66 1.80
N PRO A 417 -26.01 50.36 2.84
CA PRO A 417 -27.29 50.04 3.45
C PRO A 417 -28.39 50.20 2.41
N VAL A 418 -28.88 49.07 1.89
CA VAL A 418 -30.07 49.02 1.06
C VAL A 418 -31.20 49.53 1.94
N ALA A 419 -31.61 50.77 1.68
CA ALA A 419 -32.69 51.45 2.38
C ALA A 419 -33.97 50.61 2.28
N ARG A 420 -34.23 49.80 3.31
CA ARG A 420 -35.40 48.94 3.41
C ARG A 420 -36.55 49.77 3.98
N ALA A 421 -37.52 50.03 3.12
CA ALA A 421 -38.78 50.68 3.46
C ALA A 421 -39.48 49.92 4.60
N GLN A 422 -39.88 50.68 5.62
CA GLN A 422 -40.70 50.22 6.73
C GLN A 422 -42.10 49.86 6.22
N GLY A 423 -42.51 48.61 6.46
CA GLY A 423 -43.89 48.17 6.43
C GLY A 423 -44.12 47.36 7.69
N GLY A 424 -44.71 48.00 8.70
CA GLY A 424 -45.13 47.31 9.91
C GLY A 424 -46.41 46.53 9.67
N ASP A 425 -46.60 45.43 10.41
CA ASP A 425 -47.91 45.19 11.01
C ASP A 425 -47.81 44.32 12.27
N GLN A 426 -48.75 44.60 13.17
CA GLN A 426 -48.92 44.05 14.51
C GLN A 426 -49.60 42.68 14.46
N ALA A 427 -49.38 41.85 15.50
CA ALA A 427 -50.41 41.49 16.50
C ALA A 427 -50.19 40.11 17.16
N GLN A 428 -50.38 40.10 18.49
CA GLN A 428 -51.04 39.08 19.33
C GLN A 428 -50.47 37.64 19.29
N GLY A 429 -50.03 37.01 20.39
CA GLY A 429 -50.42 37.09 21.79
C GLY A 429 -51.19 35.82 22.18
N GLN A 430 -50.60 34.92 22.98
CA GLN A 430 -51.38 34.07 23.90
C GLN A 430 -50.50 33.35 24.94
N LYS A 431 -50.99 33.39 26.18
CA LYS A 431 -50.53 32.74 27.41
C LYS A 431 -51.08 31.31 27.52
N GLY A 432 -50.40 30.49 28.34
CA GLY A 432 -50.98 29.35 29.08
C GLY A 432 -50.04 28.13 29.04
N ASP A 433 -49.96 27.24 30.01
CA ASP A 433 -50.24 27.28 31.46
C ASP A 433 -49.48 26.06 32.04
N GLN A 434 -49.10 26.11 33.32
CA GLN A 434 -48.39 25.03 34.01
C GLN A 434 -49.35 23.88 34.42
N ALA A 435 -48.87 22.63 34.40
CA ALA A 435 -49.12 21.66 35.49
C ALA A 435 -48.25 20.38 35.35
N PRO A 436 -47.96 19.68 36.46
CA PRO A 436 -46.89 18.68 36.58
C PRO A 436 -47.40 17.23 36.64
N VAL A 437 -46.52 16.25 36.38
CA VAL A 437 -46.76 14.84 36.72
C VAL A 437 -45.50 14.20 37.31
N GLN A 438 -45.62 13.78 38.57
CA GLN A 438 -44.77 12.82 39.26
C GLN A 438 -44.88 11.44 38.59
N LYS A 439 -43.79 10.67 38.56
CA LYS A 439 -43.87 9.22 38.83
C LYS A 439 -42.57 8.65 39.38
N ASP A 440 -42.81 7.99 40.51
CA ASP A 440 -41.97 7.15 41.34
C ASP A 440 -41.57 5.84 40.63
N GLY A 441 -40.48 5.20 41.04
CA GLY A 441 -40.03 3.94 40.43
C GLY A 441 -38.65 3.45 40.86
N SER A 442 -38.57 2.95 42.09
CA SER A 442 -37.44 2.21 42.68
C SER A 442 -37.05 0.89 41.96
N LYS A 443 -35.91 0.29 42.41
CA LYS A 443 -35.46 -1.13 42.30
C LYS A 443 -34.53 -1.44 41.11
N THR A 444 -33.43 -2.21 41.19
CA THR A 444 -32.75 -3.05 42.20
C THR A 444 -31.29 -3.19 41.75
N ARG A 445 -30.32 -3.14 42.66
CA ARG A 445 -28.90 -3.39 42.41
C ARG A 445 -28.58 -4.84 42.76
N GLU A 446 -28.35 -5.68 41.76
CA GLU A 446 -27.93 -7.07 41.92
C GLU A 446 -26.41 -7.16 41.76
N GLN A 447 -25.73 -7.63 42.81
CA GLN A 447 -24.30 -7.93 42.83
C GLN A 447 -24.08 -9.31 42.20
N VAL A 448 -23.16 -9.42 41.25
CA VAL A 448 -22.63 -10.69 40.76
C VAL A 448 -21.14 -10.75 41.05
N GLN A 449 -20.73 -11.75 41.83
CA GLN A 449 -19.34 -12.16 42.07
C GLN A 449 -18.77 -12.86 40.82
N PRO A 450 -17.49 -12.69 40.48
CA PRO A 450 -16.84 -13.48 39.44
C PRO A 450 -16.37 -14.85 39.98
N ALA A 451 -16.72 -15.89 39.22
CA ALA A 451 -16.26 -17.26 39.40
C ALA A 451 -14.77 -17.40 39.07
N GLN A 452 -14.09 -18.19 39.91
CA GLN A 452 -12.77 -18.74 39.69
C GLN A 452 -12.83 -19.77 38.54
N LEU A 453 -11.80 -19.79 37.68
CA LEU A 453 -11.55 -20.94 36.81
C LEU A 453 -10.06 -21.30 36.79
N GLU A 454 -9.87 -22.62 36.83
CA GLU A 454 -8.67 -23.37 37.14
C GLU A 454 -7.61 -23.39 36.03
N ARG A 455 -6.39 -23.71 36.46
CA ARG A 455 -5.21 -24.03 35.66
C ARG A 455 -5.33 -25.42 35.01
N VAL A 456 -4.80 -25.60 33.80
CA VAL A 456 -4.11 -26.84 33.35
C VAL A 456 -3.02 -26.46 32.30
N PRO A 457 -1.85 -27.15 32.23
CA PRO A 457 -0.69 -26.77 31.40
C PRO A 457 -0.55 -27.59 30.10
N GLU A 458 0.01 -26.99 29.05
CA GLU A 458 0.52 -27.69 27.85
C GLU A 458 1.98 -27.27 27.62
N MET A 459 2.96 -28.16 27.83
CA MET A 459 3.49 -29.23 26.94
C MET A 459 4.39 -28.73 25.80
N GLN A 460 5.68 -29.09 25.92
CA GLN A 460 6.77 -28.89 24.99
C GLN A 460 6.85 -30.05 23.97
N ALA A 461 7.17 -29.74 22.70
CA ALA A 461 7.91 -30.58 21.75
C ALA A 461 8.34 -29.66 20.58
N ARG A 462 9.62 -29.43 20.22
CA ARG A 462 10.64 -30.32 19.64
C ARG A 462 10.15 -31.13 18.44
N ASN A 463 10.38 -30.58 17.24
CA ASN A 463 11.23 -31.17 16.19
C ASN A 463 11.80 -30.07 15.32
#